data_AF-A0A9P8GQX9-F1
#
_entry.id   AF-A0A9P8GQX9-F1
#
_cell.length_a   1.000
_cell.length_b   1.000
_cell.length_c   1.000
_cell.angle_alpha   90.00
_cell.angle_beta   90.00
_cell.angle_gamma   90.00
#
_symmetry.space_group_name_H-M   'P 1'
#
loop_
_entity.id
_entity.type
_entity.pdbx_description
1 polymer ?
#
loop_
_entity_poly.entity_id
_entity_poly.type
_entity_poly.pdbx_seq_one_letter_code
_entity_poly.pdbx_strand_id
1 'polypeptide(L)'
;MLGFLARAFANDKRVGHSKDLTLNVSSGLDRRFNQMIAELAREDSASMKAIAYVTMTFLPATFVSALLGMNFFNFSPDEHQGHITYSHDLWIYFVISIVFTLIMFVLYWIWQQFRKKARARSNIEDEDAAENAYSTVEKEHMEKTRPRGPYFKGSRMIS
;
A
#
# COMPACT_ATOMS: atom_id res chain seq x y z
N MET A 1 -29.17 10.51 -54.83
CA MET A 1 -28.99 10.58 -53.36
C MET A 1 -28.62 9.23 -52.72
N LEU A 2 -29.12 8.09 -53.22
CA LEU A 2 -28.84 6.74 -52.67
C LEU A 2 -27.36 6.32 -52.57
N GLY A 3 -26.50 6.75 -53.50
CA GLY A 3 -25.08 6.39 -53.49
C GLY A 3 -24.26 6.97 -52.32
N PHE A 4 -24.73 8.04 -51.67
CA PHE A 4 -24.02 8.63 -50.53
C PHE A 4 -24.19 7.80 -49.25
N LEU A 5 -25.39 7.25 -49.04
CA LEU A 5 -25.69 6.42 -47.87
C LEU A 5 -24.94 5.07 -47.93
N ALA A 6 -24.85 4.48 -49.12
CA ALA A 6 -24.07 3.26 -49.33
C ALA A 6 -22.58 3.46 -48.99
N ARG A 7 -22.02 4.63 -49.33
CA ARG A 7 -20.64 5.01 -49.00
C ARG A 7 -20.45 5.28 -47.51
N ALA A 8 -21.40 5.93 -46.85
CA ALA A 8 -21.37 6.17 -45.41
C ALA A 8 -21.44 4.87 -44.59
N PHE A 9 -22.34 3.95 -44.97
CA PHE A 9 -22.49 2.64 -44.32
C PHE A 9 -21.28 1.73 -44.53
N ALA A 10 -20.67 1.77 -45.72
CA ALA A 10 -19.43 1.05 -45.98
C ALA A 10 -18.24 1.61 -45.17
N ASN A 11 -18.19 2.92 -44.97
CA ASN A 11 -17.15 3.56 -44.16
C ASN A 11 -17.30 3.24 -42.66
N ASP A 12 -18.53 3.18 -42.13
CA ASP A 12 -18.82 2.87 -40.72
C ASP A 12 -18.38 1.45 -40.32
N LYS A 13 -18.62 0.46 -41.18
CA LYS A 13 -18.13 -0.92 -41.00
C LYS A 13 -16.60 -1.00 -40.99
N ARG A 14 -15.94 -0.18 -41.80
CA ARG A 14 -14.47 -0.12 -41.88
C ARG A 14 -13.86 0.47 -40.62
N VAL A 15 -14.44 1.54 -40.06
CA VAL A 15 -13.99 2.08 -38.76
C VAL A 15 -14.35 1.16 -37.59
N GLY A 16 -15.34 0.27 -37.73
CA GLY A 16 -15.64 -0.76 -36.72
C GLY A 16 -14.51 -1.77 -36.54
N HIS A 17 -14.03 -2.37 -37.63
CA HIS A 17 -12.97 -3.38 -37.59
C HIS A 17 -11.61 -2.84 -37.11
N SER A 18 -11.29 -1.59 -37.46
CA SER A 18 -10.05 -0.97 -36.98
C SER A 18 -10.06 -0.73 -35.47
N LYS A 19 -11.22 -0.35 -34.91
CA LYS A 19 -11.37 -0.16 -33.46
C LYS A 19 -11.06 -1.45 -32.71
N ASP A 20 -11.57 -2.57 -33.19
CA ASP A 20 -11.42 -3.88 -32.53
C ASP A 20 -9.95 -4.32 -32.42
N LEU A 21 -9.17 -4.17 -33.50
CA LEU A 21 -7.74 -4.46 -33.47
C LEU A 21 -6.98 -3.49 -32.55
N THR A 22 -7.36 -2.21 -32.55
CA THR A 22 -6.70 -1.22 -31.68
C THR A 22 -7.00 -1.45 -30.21
N LEU A 23 -8.21 -1.89 -29.86
CA LEU A 23 -8.60 -2.15 -28.47
C LEU A 23 -7.74 -3.25 -27.82
N ASN A 24 -7.41 -4.32 -28.55
CA ASN A 24 -6.56 -5.38 -28.03
C ASN A 24 -5.12 -4.91 -27.77
N VAL A 25 -4.59 -4.02 -28.61
CA VAL A 25 -3.23 -3.43 -28.43
C VAL A 25 -3.22 -2.40 -27.30
N SER A 26 -4.24 -1.53 -27.24
CA SER A 26 -4.43 -0.55 -26.16
C SER A 26 -4.51 -1.25 -24.80
N SER A 27 -5.25 -2.36 -24.71
CA SER A 27 -5.39 -3.17 -23.49
C SER A 27 -4.05 -3.62 -22.89
N GLY A 28 -3.05 -3.91 -23.74
CA GLY A 28 -1.72 -4.34 -23.30
C GLY A 28 -0.86 -3.18 -22.77
N LEU A 29 -0.98 -2.01 -23.40
CA LEU A 29 -0.32 -0.78 -22.96
C LEU A 29 -0.91 -0.29 -21.63
N ASP A 30 -2.24 -0.35 -21.51
CA ASP A 30 -2.99 0.06 -20.32
C ASP A 30 -2.54 -0.71 -19.08
N ARG A 31 -2.19 -2.00 -19.20
CA ARG A 31 -1.68 -2.80 -18.07
C ARG A 31 -0.35 -2.28 -17.54
N ARG A 32 0.60 -1.98 -18.42
CA ARG A 32 1.92 -1.46 -18.03
C ARG A 32 1.81 -0.04 -17.47
N PHE A 33 0.96 0.77 -18.06
CA PHE A 33 0.68 2.12 -17.60
C PHE A 33 -0.01 2.10 -16.24
N ASN A 34 -1.01 1.25 -16.05
CA ASN A 34 -1.69 1.05 -14.77
C ASN A 34 -0.77 0.47 -13.70
N GLN A 35 0.15 -0.43 -14.05
CA GLN A 35 1.16 -0.95 -13.12
C GLN A 35 2.13 0.16 -12.67
N MET A 36 2.66 0.93 -13.62
CA MET A 36 3.51 2.07 -13.32
C MET A 36 2.77 3.11 -12.48
N ILE A 37 1.54 3.47 -12.85
CA ILE A 37 0.70 4.38 -12.06
C ILE A 37 0.43 3.80 -10.66
N ALA A 38 0.15 2.50 -10.53
CA ALA A 38 -0.09 1.89 -9.23
C ALA A 38 1.16 1.89 -8.34
N GLU A 39 2.35 1.77 -8.93
CA GLU A 39 3.64 1.84 -8.23
C GLU A 39 3.95 3.27 -7.79
N LEU A 40 3.83 4.24 -8.69
CA LEU A 40 3.94 5.66 -8.34
C LEU A 40 2.86 6.09 -7.32
N ALA A 41 1.63 5.59 -7.45
CA ALA A 41 0.54 5.87 -6.50
C ALA A 41 0.78 5.22 -5.14
N ARG A 42 1.49 4.08 -5.06
CA ARG A 42 1.92 3.48 -3.79
C ARG A 42 2.95 4.35 -3.07
N GLU A 43 3.93 4.86 -3.80
CA GLU A 43 4.92 5.81 -3.27
C GLU A 43 4.29 7.13 -2.85
N ASP A 44 3.38 7.66 -3.67
CA ASP A 44 2.61 8.87 -3.36
C ASP A 44 1.69 8.68 -2.14
N SER A 45 1.04 7.52 -2.02
CA SER A 45 0.24 7.15 -0.84
C SER A 45 1.08 7.02 0.43
N ALA A 46 2.34 6.58 0.33
CA ALA A 46 3.26 6.54 1.47
C ALA A 46 3.62 7.96 1.93
N SER A 47 3.86 8.86 0.97
CA SER A 47 4.11 10.28 1.22
C SER A 47 2.88 10.99 1.79
N MET A 48 1.68 10.69 1.29
CA MET A 48 0.40 11.20 1.80
C MET A 48 0.16 10.80 3.26
N LYS A 49 0.49 9.54 3.60
CA LYS A 49 0.44 9.07 4.99
C LYS A 49 1.44 9.81 5.87
N ALA A 50 2.65 10.07 5.39
CA ALA A 50 3.67 10.80 6.14
C ALA A 50 3.21 12.22 6.52
N ILE A 51 2.65 12.97 5.56
CA ILE A 51 2.11 14.31 5.82
C ILE A 51 0.95 14.26 6.80
N ALA A 52 0.04 13.28 6.65
CA ALA A 52 -1.07 13.09 7.58
C ALA A 52 -0.60 12.81 9.01
N TYR A 53 0.50 12.06 9.19
CA TYR A 53 1.07 11.84 10.53
C TYR A 53 1.69 13.11 11.12
N VAL A 54 2.35 13.92 10.30
CA VAL A 54 2.89 15.22 10.74
C VAL A 54 1.74 16.11 11.21
N THR A 55 0.67 16.28 10.43
CA THR A 55 -0.46 17.13 10.83
C THR A 55 -1.18 16.60 12.06
N MET A 56 -1.38 15.29 12.17
CA MET A 56 -2.04 14.65 13.32
C MET A 56 -1.21 14.75 14.62
N THR A 57 0.11 14.91 14.51
CA THR A 57 1.01 15.19 15.64
C THR A 57 1.08 16.68 15.98
N PHE A 58 1.07 17.54 14.95
CA PHE A 58 1.12 18.99 15.12
C PHE A 58 -0.19 19.58 15.63
N LEU A 59 -1.34 18.99 15.32
CA LEU A 59 -2.65 19.46 15.81
C LEU A 59 -2.73 19.51 17.35
N PRO A 60 -2.42 18.41 18.09
CA PRO A 60 -2.44 18.44 19.55
C PRO A 60 -1.31 19.29 20.13
N ALA A 61 -0.13 19.33 19.50
CA ALA A 61 0.98 20.20 19.93
C ALA A 61 0.62 21.69 19.80
N THR A 62 -0.05 22.07 18.72
CA THR A 62 -0.51 23.44 18.46
C THR A 62 -1.62 23.83 19.42
N PHE A 63 -2.54 22.91 19.73
CA PHE A 63 -3.58 23.14 20.73
C PHE A 63 -3.00 23.39 22.12
N VAL A 64 -2.01 22.60 22.54
CA VAL A 64 -1.27 22.82 23.79
C VAL A 64 -0.57 24.18 23.78
N SER A 65 0.10 24.57 22.70
CA SER A 65 0.74 25.88 22.56
C SER A 65 -0.27 27.03 22.65
N ALA A 66 -1.46 26.88 22.06
CA ALA A 66 -2.51 27.89 22.10
C ALA A 66 -3.11 28.03 23.50
N LEU A 67 -3.34 26.91 24.19
CA LEU A 67 -3.81 26.93 25.58
C LEU A 67 -2.80 27.57 26.52
N LEU A 68 -1.51 27.27 26.38
CA LEU A 68 -0.47 27.93 27.17
C LEU A 68 -0.38 29.43 26.82
N GLY A 69 -0.46 29.81 25.54
CA GLY A 69 -0.47 31.22 25.14
C GLY A 69 -1.63 32.04 25.72
N MET A 70 -2.80 31.43 25.92
CA MET A 70 -3.98 32.09 26.50
C MET A 70 -4.06 32.00 28.04
N ASN A 71 -3.54 30.93 28.65
CA ASN A 71 -3.73 30.63 30.08
C ASN A 71 -2.52 31.01 30.95
N PHE A 72 -1.31 31.14 30.39
CA PHE A 72 -0.08 31.39 31.17
C PHE A 72 0.09 32.84 31.66
N PHE A 73 -0.82 33.76 31.32
CA PHE A 73 -0.73 35.19 31.66
C PHE A 73 -1.89 35.75 32.49
N ASN A 74 -2.65 34.94 33.23
CA ASN A 74 -3.49 35.48 34.30
C ASN A 74 -2.72 35.53 35.62
N PHE A 75 -1.70 36.41 35.67
CA PHE A 75 -1.24 36.93 36.96
C PHE A 75 -2.32 37.89 37.44
N SER A 76 -3.28 37.42 38.24
CA SER A 76 -4.16 38.34 38.97
C SER A 76 -3.28 39.14 39.94
N PRO A 77 -3.08 40.46 39.73
CA PRO A 77 -2.30 41.27 40.64
C PRO A 77 -3.26 41.89 41.66
N ASP A 78 -4.03 41.07 42.38
CA ASP A 78 -4.83 41.60 43.49
C ASP A 78 -4.01 41.49 44.78
N GLU A 79 -3.32 42.61 45.01
CA GLU A 79 -3.44 43.39 46.22
C GLU A 79 -3.25 42.61 47.54
N HIS A 80 -2.03 42.76 48.08
CA HIS A 80 -1.65 42.53 49.47
C HIS A 80 -1.44 41.07 49.89
N GLN A 81 -0.29 40.50 49.53
CA GLN A 81 0.70 39.91 50.44
C GLN A 81 1.72 39.13 49.62
N GLY A 82 3.00 39.23 50.00
CA GLY A 82 4.14 38.60 49.32
C GLY A 82 4.19 37.08 49.44
N HIS A 83 3.12 36.40 49.03
CA HIS A 83 3.12 34.98 48.74
C HIS A 83 3.14 34.82 47.23
N ILE A 84 4.30 34.41 46.73
CA ILE A 84 4.41 33.71 45.45
C ILE A 84 3.51 32.47 45.53
N THR A 85 2.24 32.65 45.18
CA THR A 85 1.30 31.55 44.98
C THR A 85 1.83 30.79 43.78
N TYR A 86 2.57 29.71 44.06
CA TYR A 86 2.97 28.74 43.06
C TYR A 86 1.69 28.25 42.39
N SER A 87 1.40 28.77 41.20
CA SER A 87 0.18 28.43 40.45
C SER A 87 0.17 26.92 40.30
N HIS A 88 -0.86 26.28 40.83
CA HIS A 88 -1.11 24.83 40.82
C HIS A 88 -1.09 24.22 39.40
N ASP A 89 -1.01 25.06 38.37
CA ASP A 89 -0.90 24.73 36.95
C ASP A 89 0.50 24.29 36.50
N LEU A 90 1.56 24.47 37.30
CA LEU A 90 2.90 23.98 36.94
C LEU A 90 2.94 22.45 36.73
N TRP A 91 2.04 21.70 37.39
CA TRP A 91 1.90 20.26 37.17
C TRP A 91 1.35 19.93 35.77
N ILE A 92 0.51 20.79 35.19
CA ILE A 92 -0.05 20.58 33.84
C ILE A 92 1.05 20.57 32.77
N TYR A 93 2.11 21.36 32.95
CA TYR A 93 3.30 21.35 32.09
C TYR A 93 4.00 20.00 32.12
N PHE A 94 4.21 19.43 33.32
CA PHE A 94 4.81 18.11 33.46
C PHE A 94 3.95 17.02 32.82
N VAL A 95 2.63 17.08 33.01
CA VAL A 95 1.68 16.13 32.40
C VAL A 95 1.72 16.23 30.87
N ILE A 96 1.71 17.44 30.32
CA ILE A 96 1.82 17.68 28.87
C ILE A 96 3.13 17.14 28.30
N SER A 97 4.25 17.38 29.00
CA SER A 97 5.56 16.88 28.60
C SER A 97 5.60 15.34 28.53
N ILE A 98 5.00 14.69 29.53
CA ILE A 98 4.87 13.23 29.58
C ILE A 98 3.97 12.72 28.45
N VAL A 99 2.80 13.34 28.25
CA VAL A 99 1.86 12.98 27.19
C VAL A 99 2.51 13.11 25.81
N PHE A 100 3.25 14.20 25.58
CA PHE A 100 3.95 14.42 24.32
C PHE A 100 5.04 13.36 24.07
N THR A 101 5.80 13.01 25.11
CA THR A 101 6.83 11.96 25.04
C THR A 101 6.20 10.59 24.76
N LEU A 102 5.07 10.27 25.40
CA LEU A 102 4.28 9.06 25.14
C LEU A 102 3.79 9.02 23.70
N ILE A 103 3.25 10.12 23.17
CA ILE A 103 2.81 10.22 21.77
C ILE A 103 3.99 9.93 20.83
N MET A 104 5.14 10.58 21.05
CA MET A 104 6.35 10.37 20.25
C MET A 104 6.80 8.90 20.27
N PHE A 105 6.81 8.28 21.46
CA PHE A 105 7.18 6.87 21.64
C PHE A 105 6.19 5.91 20.97
N VAL A 106 4.89 6.18 21.07
CA VAL A 106 3.82 5.40 20.44
C VAL A 106 3.89 5.50 18.91
N LEU A 107 4.10 6.70 18.35
CA LEU A 107 4.31 6.85 16.91
C LEU A 107 5.54 6.07 16.43
N TYR A 108 6.66 6.16 17.17
CA TYR A 108 7.87 5.42 16.86
C TYR A 108 7.65 3.90 16.90
N TRP A 109 6.95 3.41 17.92
CA TRP A 109 6.61 2.00 18.07
C TRP A 109 5.71 1.51 16.94
N ILE A 110 4.66 2.27 16.62
CA ILE A 110 3.73 1.99 15.53
C ILE A 110 4.49 1.92 14.19
N TRP A 111 5.41 2.85 13.94
CA TRP A 111 6.23 2.86 12.74
C TRP A 111 7.12 1.61 12.63
N GLN A 112 7.79 1.21 13.72
CA GLN A 112 8.55 -0.04 13.77
C GLN A 112 7.68 -1.26 13.47
N GLN A 113 6.48 -1.32 14.04
CA GLN A 113 5.55 -2.44 13.83
C GLN A 113 5.05 -2.51 12.39
N PHE A 114 4.68 -1.37 11.78
CA PHE A 114 4.25 -1.33 10.39
C PHE A 114 5.37 -1.75 9.42
N ARG A 115 6.63 -1.36 9.68
CA ARG A 115 7.77 -1.80 8.87
C ARG A 115 8.07 -3.29 9.00
N LYS A 116 7.85 -3.88 10.18
CA LYS A 116 8.02 -5.33 10.40
C LYS A 116 6.92 -6.15 9.72
N LYS A 117 5.66 -5.71 9.81
CA LYS A 117 4.51 -6.42 9.20
C LYS A 117 4.54 -6.42 7.68
N ALA A 118 5.04 -5.37 7.05
CA ALA A 118 5.15 -5.29 5.59
C ALA A 118 6.23 -6.21 5.00
N ARG A 119 7.31 -6.49 5.75
CA ARG A 119 8.42 -7.36 5.30
C ARG A 119 8.21 -8.84 5.65
N ALA A 120 7.53 -9.14 6.76
CA ALA A 120 7.31 -10.52 7.18
C ALA A 120 6.29 -11.27 6.32
N ARG A 121 5.32 -10.56 5.71
CA ARG A 121 4.26 -11.20 4.91
C ARG A 121 4.68 -11.48 3.47
N SER A 122 5.56 -10.64 2.87
CA SER A 122 6.11 -10.91 1.54
C SER A 122 7.03 -12.12 1.54
N ASN A 123 7.96 -12.21 2.50
CA ASN A 123 8.95 -13.29 2.51
C ASN A 123 8.34 -14.69 2.65
N ILE A 124 7.28 -14.85 3.45
CA ILE A 124 6.60 -16.14 3.63
C ILE A 124 5.79 -16.51 2.38
N GLU A 125 5.09 -15.53 1.79
CA GLU A 125 4.26 -15.73 0.59
C GLU A 125 5.12 -16.01 -0.65
N ASP A 126 6.31 -15.42 -0.74
CA ASP A 126 7.31 -15.67 -1.80
C ASP A 126 8.01 -17.04 -1.63
N GLU A 127 8.29 -17.46 -0.40
CA GLU A 127 8.93 -18.76 -0.08
C GLU A 127 7.99 -19.94 -0.32
N ASP A 128 6.72 -19.82 0.11
CA ASP A 128 5.66 -20.81 -0.15
C ASP A 128 5.31 -20.91 -1.65
N ALA A 129 5.34 -19.78 -2.39
CA ALA A 129 5.08 -19.77 -3.83
C ALA A 129 6.23 -20.42 -4.63
N ALA A 130 7.47 -20.20 -4.21
CA ALA A 130 8.64 -20.80 -4.84
C ALA A 130 8.68 -22.33 -4.63
N GLU A 131 8.36 -22.81 -3.44
CA GLU A 131 8.30 -24.26 -3.12
C GLU A 131 7.22 -24.98 -3.94
N ASN A 132 6.03 -24.38 -4.04
CA ASN A 132 4.93 -24.93 -4.82
C ASN A 132 5.21 -24.94 -6.33
N ALA A 133 5.86 -23.89 -6.85
CA ALA A 133 6.27 -23.82 -8.24
C ALA A 133 7.36 -24.87 -8.56
N TYR A 134 8.35 -25.03 -7.67
CA TYR A 134 9.42 -26.01 -7.84
C TYR A 134 8.88 -27.44 -7.84
N SER A 135 8.01 -27.79 -6.89
CA SER A 135 7.41 -29.13 -6.82
C SER A 135 6.52 -29.47 -8.02
N THR A 136 5.91 -28.46 -8.65
CA THR A 136 5.10 -28.64 -9.86
C THR A 136 5.98 -28.87 -11.08
N VAL A 137 7.04 -28.08 -11.24
CA VAL A 137 8.03 -28.24 -12.32
C VAL A 137 8.78 -29.56 -12.19
N GLU A 138 9.10 -29.99 -10.97
CA GLU A 138 9.76 -31.28 -10.73
C GLU A 138 8.84 -32.45 -11.09
N LYS A 139 7.56 -32.40 -10.74
CA LYS A 139 6.58 -33.42 -11.17
C LYS A 139 6.44 -33.47 -12.68
N GLU A 140 6.38 -32.32 -13.34
CA GLU A 140 6.29 -32.24 -14.80
C GLU A 140 7.58 -32.76 -15.48
N HIS A 141 8.75 -32.44 -14.91
CA HIS A 141 10.03 -32.92 -15.40
C HIS A 141 10.19 -34.43 -15.22
N MET A 142 9.78 -34.97 -14.07
CA MET A 142 9.79 -36.40 -13.76
C MET A 142 8.80 -37.17 -14.64
N GLU A 143 7.67 -36.58 -14.99
CA GLU A 143 6.70 -37.18 -15.92
C GLU A 143 7.30 -37.29 -17.34
N LYS A 144 8.00 -36.26 -17.79
CA LYS A 144 8.60 -36.21 -19.14
C LYS A 144 9.86 -37.06 -19.29
N THR A 145 10.61 -37.26 -18.21
CA THR A 145 11.89 -38.00 -18.22
C THR A 145 11.77 -39.45 -17.79
N ARG A 146 10.59 -39.91 -17.36
CA ARG A 146 10.35 -41.32 -17.03
C ARG A 146 10.76 -42.21 -18.22
N PRO A 147 11.76 -43.10 -18.06
CA PRO A 147 12.03 -44.09 -19.09
C PRO A 147 10.77 -44.92 -19.24
N ARG A 148 10.24 -44.99 -20.47
CA ARG A 148 9.14 -45.89 -20.78
C ARG A 148 9.59 -47.30 -20.42
N GLY A 149 9.00 -47.84 -19.35
CA GLY A 149 9.33 -49.16 -18.84
C GLY A 149 9.26 -50.19 -19.97
N PRO A 150 10.13 -51.22 -19.95
CA PRO A 150 10.20 -52.17 -21.05
C PRO A 150 8.83 -52.82 -21.26
N TYR A 151 8.31 -52.64 -22.47
CA TYR A 151 7.11 -53.29 -22.94
C TYR A 151 7.40 -54.80 -23.05
N PHE A 152 7.11 -55.55 -21.98
CA PHE A 152 6.99 -57.00 -22.05
C PHE A 152 5.74 -57.33 -22.87
N LYS A 153 5.91 -57.33 -24.19
CA LYS A 153 4.97 -57.88 -25.15
C LYS A 153 5.05 -59.39 -25.03
N GLY A 154 4.13 -59.97 -24.24
CA GLY A 154 3.90 -61.40 -24.20
C GLY A 154 3.65 -61.92 -25.61
N SER A 155 4.66 -62.57 -26.18
CA SER A 155 4.61 -63.19 -27.48
C SER A 155 3.77 -64.47 -27.37
N ARG A 156 2.76 -64.57 -28.23
CA ARG A 156 2.07 -65.82 -28.54
C ARG A 156 3.11 -66.89 -28.86
N MET A 157 3.17 -67.97 -28.08
CA MET A 157 3.65 -69.26 -28.55
C MET A 157 2.46 -70.20 -28.72
N ILE A 158 2.09 -70.30 -29.99
CA ILE A 158 1.54 -71.46 -30.70
C ILE A 158 2.21 -72.79 -30.27
N SER A 159 1.41 -73.77 -29.84
CA SER A 159 1.37 -75.16 -30.34
C SER A 159 0.16 -75.89 -29.78
#